data_AF-A0A2V9L2V0-F1
#
_entry.id   AF-A0A2V9L2V0-F1
#
_cell.length_a   1.000
_cell.length_b   1.000
_cell.length_c   1.000
_cell.angle_alpha   90.00
_cell.angle_beta   90.00
_cell.angle_gamma   90.00
#
_symmetry.space_group_name_H-M   'P 1'
#
loop_
_entity.id
_entity.type
_entity.pdbx_description
1 polymer ?
#
loop_
_entity_poly.entity_id
_entity_poly.type
_entity_poly.pdbx_seq_one_letter_code
_entity_poly.pdbx_strand_id
1 'polypeptide(L)'
;VIAASLGNLELADYYVPTDYRDVTKFDLDMGAAGPVWFSCKDFNLVAFGGKQGVLYLLNADLLGNKDHQTPYYIRQLSNDDRAFAGKGIWGSVSSWRDASGGTWVYVPVWGPVSTKAPSFPVTNGPNPHGSVMAFKVVIDTATKQPTLEPAWISADFDVPEPVVIANGVVFALSTGENTNQTTGAAVLYVGQKLLTDVQRGQNTKNAVLYALDAKTGKVLYQSGDAMATWVHFSGLAVANGRIYAVDHDSRVYCFGLKGK
;
A
#
# COMPACT_ATOMS: atom_id res chain seq x y z
N VAL A 1 8.10 -10.72 8.37
CA VAL A 1 6.88 -11.56 8.20
C VAL A 1 7.12 -12.88 8.88
N ILE A 2 6.13 -13.45 9.56
CA ILE A 2 6.24 -14.76 10.21
C ILE A 2 5.14 -15.68 9.68
N ALA A 3 5.46 -16.97 9.53
CA ALA A 3 4.49 -18.04 9.37
C ALA A 3 4.40 -18.82 10.68
N ALA A 4 3.18 -19.18 11.09
CA ALA A 4 2.95 -19.98 12.27
C ALA A 4 2.07 -21.19 11.94
N SER A 5 2.26 -22.30 12.66
CA SER A 5 1.44 -23.48 12.54
C SER A 5 -0.01 -23.21 12.94
N LEU A 6 -0.94 -23.93 12.30
CA LEU A 6 -2.35 -23.89 12.68
C LEU A 6 -2.55 -24.60 14.03
N GLY A 7 -3.39 -24.03 14.89
CA GLY A 7 -3.76 -24.60 16.19
C GLY A 7 -2.89 -24.12 17.35
N ASN A 8 -1.60 -24.45 17.35
CA ASN A 8 -0.67 -24.11 18.45
C ASN A 8 0.15 -22.83 18.22
N LEU A 9 0.09 -22.21 17.02
CA LEU A 9 0.78 -20.95 16.68
C LEU A 9 2.31 -20.99 16.90
N GLU A 10 2.93 -22.15 16.70
CA GLU A 10 4.39 -22.29 16.74
C GLU A 10 5.02 -21.65 15.50
N LEU A 11 6.20 -21.04 15.66
CA LEU A 11 6.93 -20.45 14.54
C LEU A 11 7.31 -21.53 13.53
N ALA A 12 6.74 -21.44 12.33
CA ALA A 12 7.04 -22.35 11.23
C ALA A 12 8.16 -21.81 10.33
N ASP A 13 8.13 -20.50 10.04
CA ASP A 13 9.09 -19.83 9.16
C ASP A 13 9.05 -18.30 9.38
N TYR A 14 10.05 -17.57 8.89
CA TYR A 14 10.08 -16.11 8.95
C TYR A 14 10.90 -15.49 7.83
N TYR A 15 10.65 -14.22 7.56
CA TYR A 15 11.47 -13.35 6.72
C TYR A 15 12.00 -12.16 7.53
N VAL A 16 13.30 -11.91 7.43
CA VAL A 16 14.00 -10.72 7.95
C VAL A 16 14.81 -10.09 6.81
N PRO A 17 14.66 -8.79 6.51
CA PRO A 17 15.44 -8.16 5.47
C PRO A 17 16.91 -8.00 5.90
N THR A 18 17.83 -7.96 4.95
CA THR A 18 19.28 -7.88 5.23
C THR A 18 19.68 -6.57 5.92
N ASP A 19 18.87 -5.53 5.79
CA ASP A 19 19.04 -4.21 6.40
C ASP A 19 18.16 -3.99 7.65
N TYR A 20 17.70 -5.06 8.31
CA TYR A 20 16.82 -4.98 9.50
C TYR A 20 17.33 -4.06 10.62
N ARG A 21 18.65 -3.85 10.72
CA ARG A 21 19.25 -2.92 11.69
C ARG A 21 18.91 -1.47 11.35
N ASP A 22 18.95 -1.10 10.08
CA ASP A 22 18.55 0.23 9.61
C ASP A 22 17.04 0.40 9.76
N VAL A 23 16.26 -0.62 9.40
CA VAL A 23 14.80 -0.62 9.59
C VAL A 23 14.44 -0.32 11.04
N THR A 24 15.06 -1.03 11.99
CA THR A 24 14.85 -0.81 13.43
C THR A 24 15.35 0.57 13.88
N LYS A 25 16.54 0.99 13.46
CA LYS A 25 17.15 2.25 13.90
C LYS A 25 16.34 3.46 13.49
N PHE A 26 15.79 3.45 12.28
CA PHE A 26 15.08 4.58 11.68
C PHE A 26 13.55 4.47 11.79
N ASP A 27 13.02 3.51 12.56
CA ASP A 27 11.57 3.27 12.69
C ASP A 27 10.89 3.14 11.32
N LEU A 28 11.50 2.34 10.42
CA LEU A 28 10.99 2.13 9.06
C LEU A 28 9.98 0.97 8.98
N ASP A 29 9.39 0.59 10.13
CA ASP A 29 8.48 -0.52 10.37
C ASP A 29 8.01 -1.28 9.14
N MET A 30 8.48 -2.51 9.02
CA MET A 30 7.90 -3.48 8.08
C MET A 30 6.48 -3.91 8.47
N GLY A 31 6.09 -3.67 9.73
CA GLY A 31 4.75 -3.96 10.23
C GLY A 31 3.71 -2.90 9.91
N ALA A 32 4.11 -1.75 9.33
CA ALA A 32 3.18 -0.67 8.99
C ALA A 32 2.24 -1.02 7.83
N ALA A 33 2.55 -2.06 7.05
CA ALA A 33 1.67 -2.60 6.04
C ALA A 33 1.47 -4.12 6.21
N GLY A 34 0.23 -4.55 6.36
CA GLY A 34 -0.13 -5.96 6.52
C GLY A 34 0.21 -6.78 5.28
N PRO A 35 0.76 -8.01 5.44
CA PRO A 35 1.06 -8.89 4.33
C PRO A 35 -0.21 -9.45 3.69
N VAL A 36 -0.22 -9.56 2.36
CA VAL A 36 -1.30 -10.18 1.59
C VAL A 36 -0.83 -11.46 0.94
N TRP A 37 -1.52 -12.56 1.25
CA TRP A 37 -1.36 -13.83 0.58
C TRP A 37 -2.21 -13.90 -0.69
N PHE A 38 -1.68 -14.51 -1.75
CA PHE A 38 -2.44 -14.88 -2.94
C PHE A 38 -1.73 -16.02 -3.69
N SER A 39 -2.49 -16.76 -4.50
CA SER A 39 -1.92 -17.76 -5.41
C SER A 39 -1.64 -17.20 -6.80
N CYS A 40 -0.57 -17.67 -7.44
CA CYS A 40 -0.31 -17.42 -8.85
C CYS A 40 0.27 -18.68 -9.49
N LYS A 41 -0.51 -19.32 -10.38
CA LYS A 41 -0.19 -20.66 -10.91
C LYS A 41 0.05 -21.64 -9.75
N ASP A 42 1.22 -22.27 -9.71
CA ASP A 42 1.62 -23.25 -8.70
C ASP A 42 2.32 -22.64 -7.48
N PHE A 43 2.34 -21.31 -7.36
CA PHE A 43 3.01 -20.62 -6.26
C PHE A 43 2.01 -20.03 -5.26
N ASN A 44 2.31 -20.23 -3.97
CA ASN A 44 1.74 -19.47 -2.86
C ASN A 44 2.63 -18.27 -2.58
N LEU A 45 2.09 -17.06 -2.69
CA LEU A 45 2.86 -15.83 -2.63
C LEU A 45 2.37 -14.93 -1.51
N VAL A 46 3.31 -14.17 -0.93
CA VAL A 46 3.02 -13.09 0.01
C VAL A 46 3.66 -11.81 -0.50
N ALA A 47 2.86 -10.75 -0.69
CA ALA A 47 3.36 -9.41 -0.95
C ALA A 47 3.13 -8.50 0.25
N PHE A 48 4.10 -7.64 0.55
CA PHE A 48 4.00 -6.69 1.65
C PHE A 48 5.03 -5.55 1.48
N GLY A 49 4.91 -4.53 2.31
CA GLY A 49 5.87 -3.43 2.40
C GLY A 49 5.90 -2.85 3.81
N GLY A 50 6.40 -1.63 3.95
CA GLY A 50 6.40 -0.91 5.22
C GLY A 50 6.83 0.53 5.06
N LYS A 51 7.04 1.24 6.17
CA LYS A 51 7.42 2.66 6.15
C LYS A 51 8.72 2.88 5.38
N GLN A 52 9.59 1.87 5.31
CA GLN A 52 10.78 1.90 4.46
C GLN A 52 10.47 2.28 3.00
N GLY A 53 9.27 1.99 2.51
CA GLY A 53 8.89 2.21 1.11
C GLY A 53 9.35 1.11 0.16
N VAL A 54 9.76 -0.05 0.69
CA VAL A 54 10.19 -1.21 -0.10
C VAL A 54 9.04 -2.20 -0.25
N LEU A 55 8.79 -2.62 -1.48
CA LEU A 55 7.86 -3.71 -1.81
C LEU A 55 8.62 -5.03 -1.88
N TYR A 56 8.09 -6.05 -1.22
CA TYR A 56 8.62 -7.41 -1.20
C TYR A 56 7.60 -8.38 -1.81
N LEU A 57 8.10 -9.41 -2.50
CA LEU A 57 7.35 -10.62 -2.86
C LEU A 57 8.10 -11.84 -2.32
N LEU A 58 7.42 -12.65 -1.52
CA LEU A 58 7.96 -13.86 -0.90
C LEU A 58 7.23 -15.11 -1.42
N ASN A 59 7.91 -16.25 -1.35
CA ASN A 59 7.25 -17.55 -1.35
C ASN A 59 6.62 -17.78 0.04
N ALA A 60 5.30 -18.02 0.09
CA ALA A 60 4.61 -18.30 1.35
C ALA A 60 5.04 -19.65 1.96
N ASP A 61 5.47 -20.60 1.13
CA ASP A 61 5.90 -21.93 1.56
C ASP A 61 7.37 -21.99 1.99
N LEU A 62 8.11 -20.89 1.79
CA LEU A 62 9.52 -20.75 2.17
C LEU A 62 9.87 -19.26 2.29
N LEU A 63 9.44 -18.63 3.39
CA LEU A 63 9.58 -17.21 3.64
C LEU A 63 11.06 -16.82 3.65
N GLY A 64 11.47 -16.05 2.64
CA GLY A 64 12.87 -15.64 2.53
C GLY A 64 13.82 -16.74 2.08
N ASN A 65 13.34 -17.83 1.47
CA ASN A 65 14.18 -18.95 1.04
C ASN A 65 14.95 -19.60 2.22
N LYS A 66 15.97 -20.43 1.93
CA LYS A 66 16.75 -21.14 2.96
C LYS A 66 17.50 -20.24 3.94
N ASP A 67 17.69 -18.97 3.61
CA ASP A 67 18.40 -18.01 4.45
C ASP A 67 17.47 -17.10 5.27
N HIS A 68 16.14 -17.21 5.08
CA HIS A 68 15.13 -16.34 5.68
C HIS A 68 15.29 -14.85 5.31
N GLN A 69 16.03 -14.54 4.24
CA GLN A 69 16.40 -13.18 3.85
C GLN A 69 16.26 -12.91 2.35
N THR A 70 16.09 -13.94 1.51
CA THR A 70 16.03 -13.80 0.06
C THR A 70 14.56 -13.81 -0.45
N PRO A 71 14.02 -12.65 -0.85
CA PRO A 71 12.70 -12.57 -1.48
C PRO A 71 12.77 -12.91 -2.98
N TYR A 72 11.63 -13.21 -3.61
CA TYR A 72 11.51 -13.28 -5.07
C TYR A 72 11.59 -11.91 -5.74
N TYR A 73 11.07 -10.88 -5.06
CA TYR A 73 11.14 -9.49 -5.53
C TYR A 73 11.40 -8.56 -4.36
N ILE A 74 12.21 -7.53 -4.59
CA ILE A 74 12.48 -6.45 -3.64
C ILE A 74 12.76 -5.16 -4.40
N ARG A 75 11.95 -4.11 -4.23
CA ARG A 75 12.22 -2.79 -4.82
C ARG A 75 11.76 -1.65 -3.94
N GLN A 76 12.57 -0.60 -3.86
CA GLN A 76 12.25 0.68 -3.24
C GLN A 76 11.26 1.44 -4.13
N LEU A 77 10.10 1.82 -3.60
CA LEU A 77 9.04 2.53 -4.31
C LEU A 77 8.89 3.98 -3.86
N SER A 78 9.17 4.29 -2.58
CA SER A 78 9.19 5.66 -2.04
C SER A 78 10.13 5.76 -0.83
N ASN A 79 10.08 6.88 -0.08
CA ASN A 79 10.83 7.09 1.16
C ASN A 79 12.37 6.96 1.05
N ASP A 80 12.95 7.58 0.02
CA ASP A 80 14.41 7.68 -0.12
C ASP A 80 15.06 8.39 1.10
N ASP A 81 14.31 9.23 1.80
CA ASP A 81 14.76 10.02 2.95
C ASP A 81 14.82 9.22 4.27
N ARG A 82 14.30 7.99 4.30
CA ARG A 82 14.17 7.18 5.53
C ARG A 82 13.37 7.89 6.62
N ALA A 83 12.30 8.57 6.23
CA ALA A 83 11.40 9.18 7.19
C ALA A 83 10.60 8.11 7.94
N PHE A 84 10.42 8.26 9.26
CA PHE A 84 9.63 7.33 10.07
C PHE A 84 8.12 7.54 9.94
N ALA A 85 7.70 8.65 9.32
CA ALA A 85 6.30 9.03 9.11
C ALA A 85 6.10 9.71 7.75
N GLY A 86 4.87 9.68 7.23
CA GLY A 86 4.44 10.43 6.04
C GLY A 86 5.02 9.96 4.70
N LYS A 87 5.81 8.89 4.69
CA LYS A 87 6.40 8.27 3.49
C LYS A 87 6.44 6.76 3.65
N GLY A 88 6.47 6.05 2.53
CA GLY A 88 6.58 4.59 2.52
C GLY A 88 5.27 3.90 2.16
N ILE A 89 5.14 2.63 2.52
CA ILE A 89 3.93 1.83 2.30
C ILE A 89 3.26 1.61 3.65
N TRP A 90 2.01 2.05 3.77
CA TRP A 90 1.24 1.99 5.02
C TRP A 90 -0.10 1.30 4.79
N GLY A 91 -0.64 0.69 5.84
CA GLY A 91 -1.90 -0.06 5.80
C GLY A 91 -1.70 -1.49 5.30
N SER A 92 -1.68 -1.71 3.99
CA SER A 92 -1.52 -3.01 3.34
C SER A 92 -1.41 -2.85 1.82
N VAL A 93 -0.94 -3.89 1.13
CA VAL A 93 -1.09 -4.01 -0.32
C VAL A 93 -2.44 -4.67 -0.65
N SER A 94 -2.78 -4.80 -1.92
CA SER A 94 -4.01 -5.50 -2.33
C SER A 94 -3.73 -6.38 -3.54
N SER A 95 -4.35 -7.55 -3.61
CA SER A 95 -4.24 -8.44 -4.77
C SER A 95 -5.57 -8.55 -5.50
N TRP A 96 -5.50 -8.78 -6.81
CA TRP A 96 -6.68 -9.01 -7.65
C TRP A 96 -6.36 -10.03 -8.74
N ARG A 97 -7.34 -10.87 -9.06
CA ARG A 97 -7.29 -11.73 -10.23
C ARG A 97 -8.28 -11.21 -11.27
N ASP A 98 -7.76 -10.86 -12.44
CA ASP A 98 -8.60 -10.39 -13.53
C ASP A 98 -9.39 -11.52 -14.19
N ALA A 99 -10.36 -11.14 -15.03
CA ALA A 99 -11.22 -12.10 -15.72
C ALA A 99 -10.48 -13.06 -16.67
N SER A 100 -9.25 -12.71 -17.08
CA SER A 100 -8.37 -13.56 -17.88
C SER A 100 -7.46 -14.46 -17.03
N GLY A 101 -7.58 -14.42 -15.70
CA GLY A 101 -6.75 -15.18 -14.77
C GLY A 101 -5.40 -14.52 -14.42
N GLY A 102 -5.13 -13.32 -14.94
CA GLY A 102 -3.95 -12.54 -14.60
C GLY A 102 -3.99 -12.08 -13.14
N THR A 103 -2.88 -12.21 -12.42
CA THR A 103 -2.78 -11.79 -11.02
C THR A 103 -2.07 -10.44 -10.91
N TRP A 104 -2.61 -9.55 -10.10
CA TRP A 104 -2.18 -8.18 -9.92
C TRP A 104 -1.94 -7.87 -8.44
N VAL A 105 -1.02 -6.96 -8.18
CA VAL A 105 -0.76 -6.36 -6.86
C VAL A 105 -0.85 -4.84 -6.97
N TYR A 106 -1.62 -4.22 -6.09
CA TYR A 106 -1.77 -2.77 -5.96
C TYR A 106 -1.13 -2.33 -4.65
N VAL A 107 -0.31 -1.29 -4.72
CA VAL A 107 0.49 -0.81 -3.59
C VAL A 107 0.15 0.66 -3.37
N PRO A 108 -0.56 1.01 -2.28
CA PRO A 108 -0.67 2.39 -1.87
C PRO A 108 0.67 2.87 -1.31
N VAL A 109 1.19 3.96 -1.86
CA VAL A 109 2.49 4.50 -1.52
C VAL A 109 2.33 5.96 -1.10
N TRP A 110 2.88 6.29 0.06
CA TRP A 110 2.95 7.65 0.61
C TRP A 110 4.27 8.31 0.21
N GLY A 111 4.19 9.62 -0.05
CA GLY A 111 5.30 10.45 -0.48
C GLY A 111 5.65 10.30 -1.96
N PRO A 112 6.68 11.04 -2.41
CA PRO A 112 7.12 11.01 -3.80
C PRO A 112 7.71 9.64 -4.17
N VAL A 113 7.63 9.32 -5.46
CA VAL A 113 8.23 8.13 -6.05
C VAL A 113 9.74 8.12 -5.83
N SER A 114 10.27 6.99 -5.37
CA SER A 114 11.71 6.78 -5.17
C SER A 114 12.47 6.90 -6.49
N THR A 115 13.67 7.46 -6.43
CA THR A 115 14.65 7.44 -7.53
C THR A 115 15.09 6.03 -7.94
N LYS A 116 14.85 5.03 -7.08
CA LYS A 116 15.14 3.61 -7.28
C LYS A 116 13.91 2.81 -7.70
N ALA A 117 12.74 3.45 -7.81
CA ALA A 117 11.53 2.80 -8.27
C ALA A 117 11.68 2.34 -9.72
N PRO A 118 11.03 1.22 -10.10
CA PRO A 118 11.01 0.82 -11.50
C PRO A 118 10.20 1.82 -12.33
N SER A 119 10.50 1.90 -13.63
CA SER A 119 9.70 2.68 -14.55
C SER A 119 8.35 2.00 -14.80
N PHE A 120 7.27 2.79 -14.79
CA PHE A 120 5.93 2.32 -15.13
C PHE A 120 5.61 2.69 -16.58
N PRO A 121 5.09 1.75 -17.40
CA PRO A 121 4.78 2.04 -18.79
C PRO A 121 3.56 2.96 -18.96
N VAL A 122 2.70 3.06 -17.94
CA VAL A 122 1.55 3.97 -17.92
C VAL A 122 1.65 4.87 -16.67
N THR A 123 1.62 6.18 -16.88
CA THR A 123 1.58 7.19 -15.82
C THR A 123 0.33 8.03 -16.01
N ASN A 124 -0.40 8.26 -14.92
CA ASN A 124 -1.66 9.01 -14.94
C ASN A 124 -1.51 10.47 -14.45
N GLY A 125 -0.27 10.99 -14.44
CA GLY A 125 0.04 12.36 -14.05
C GLY A 125 1.05 12.45 -12.90
N PRO A 126 1.34 13.67 -12.42
CA PRO A 126 2.21 13.89 -11.26
C PRO A 126 1.61 13.30 -9.98
N ASN A 127 2.47 12.89 -9.05
CA ASN A 127 2.10 12.26 -7.78
C ASN A 127 3.06 12.64 -6.62
N PRO A 128 3.20 13.94 -6.30
CA PRO A 128 4.13 14.43 -5.30
C PRO A 128 3.86 13.96 -3.85
N HIS A 129 2.61 13.64 -3.49
CA HIS A 129 2.22 13.30 -2.12
C HIS A 129 1.98 11.82 -1.90
N GLY A 130 1.69 11.08 -2.98
CA GLY A 130 1.42 9.64 -2.91
C GLY A 130 0.77 9.14 -4.19
N SER A 131 0.74 7.81 -4.33
CA SER A 131 0.13 7.14 -5.49
C SER A 131 -0.28 5.71 -5.17
N VAL A 132 -1.14 5.16 -6.01
CA VAL A 132 -1.34 3.71 -6.14
C VAL A 132 -0.46 3.21 -7.28
N MET A 133 0.41 2.25 -6.99
CA MET A 133 1.27 1.59 -7.97
C MET A 133 0.77 0.18 -8.24
N ALA A 134 0.59 -0.19 -9.51
CA ALA A 134 0.09 -1.49 -9.90
C ALA A 134 1.17 -2.34 -10.58
N PHE A 135 1.21 -3.61 -10.21
CA PHE A 135 2.12 -4.60 -10.75
C PHE A 135 1.35 -5.83 -11.22
N LYS A 136 1.77 -6.43 -12.33
CA LYS A 136 1.38 -7.78 -12.71
C LYS A 136 2.33 -8.77 -12.04
N VAL A 137 1.77 -9.88 -11.57
CA VAL A 137 2.56 -11.02 -11.11
C VAL A 137 2.83 -11.91 -12.32
N VAL A 138 4.10 -12.07 -12.68
CA VAL A 138 4.54 -12.84 -13.84
C VAL A 138 5.57 -13.88 -13.44
N ILE A 139 5.74 -14.92 -14.27
CA ILE A 139 6.83 -15.88 -14.10
C ILE A 139 7.99 -15.42 -14.97
N ASP A 140 9.11 -15.10 -14.33
CA ASP A 140 10.34 -14.76 -15.04
C ASP A 140 10.80 -15.96 -15.88
N THR A 141 11.09 -15.71 -17.16
CA THR A 141 11.39 -16.78 -18.11
C THR A 141 12.77 -17.40 -17.87
N ALA A 142 13.70 -16.67 -17.26
CA ALA A 142 15.05 -17.14 -16.97
C ALA A 142 15.11 -17.89 -15.63
N THR A 143 14.55 -17.31 -14.57
CA THR A 143 14.62 -17.93 -13.22
C THR A 143 13.51 -18.94 -12.98
N LYS A 144 12.43 -18.91 -13.78
CA LYS A 144 11.18 -19.66 -13.56
C LYS A 144 10.50 -19.33 -12.23
N GLN A 145 10.85 -18.22 -11.61
CA GLN A 145 10.27 -17.75 -10.35
C GLN A 145 9.27 -16.61 -10.58
N PRO A 146 8.29 -16.43 -9.69
CA PRO A 146 7.42 -15.26 -9.70
C PRO A 146 8.20 -13.95 -9.53
N THR A 147 7.78 -12.91 -10.21
CA THR A 147 8.30 -11.54 -10.07
C THR A 147 7.17 -10.54 -10.30
N LEU A 148 7.46 -9.26 -10.07
CA LEU A 148 6.51 -8.17 -10.25
C LEU A 148 6.91 -7.30 -11.45
N GLU A 149 6.04 -7.26 -12.45
CA GLU A 149 6.17 -6.40 -13.62
C GLU A 149 5.37 -5.09 -13.38
N PRO A 150 6.01 -3.91 -13.39
CA PRO A 150 5.31 -2.63 -13.24
C PRO A 150 4.31 -2.43 -14.38
N ALA A 151 3.08 -2.04 -14.05
CA ALA A 151 2.01 -1.89 -15.04
C ALA A 151 1.56 -0.43 -15.17
N TRP A 152 1.17 0.20 -14.06
CA TRP A 152 0.78 1.61 -14.08
C TRP A 152 0.97 2.27 -12.72
N ILE A 153 1.08 3.60 -12.73
CA ILE A 153 1.09 4.45 -11.55
C ILE A 153 0.00 5.52 -11.65
N SER A 154 -0.73 5.75 -10.55
CA SER A 154 -1.80 6.75 -10.50
C SER A 154 -1.25 8.18 -10.50
N ALA A 155 -2.16 9.14 -10.69
CA ALA A 155 -1.95 10.52 -10.30
C ALA A 155 -1.80 10.66 -8.78
N ASP A 156 -1.69 11.91 -8.32
CA ASP A 156 -1.52 12.27 -6.93
C ASP A 156 -2.68 11.80 -6.04
N PHE A 157 -2.31 11.15 -4.94
CA PHE A 157 -3.15 10.91 -3.78
C PHE A 157 -2.52 11.63 -2.60
N ASP A 158 -3.33 12.40 -1.87
CA ASP A 158 -2.95 12.93 -0.57
C ASP A 158 -3.04 11.78 0.44
N VAL A 159 -1.97 10.97 0.45
CA VAL A 159 -1.75 9.84 1.36
C VAL A 159 -2.80 8.73 1.16
N PRO A 160 -2.57 7.77 0.23
CA PRO A 160 -3.56 6.74 -0.10
C PRO A 160 -3.67 5.61 0.92
N GLU A 161 -4.86 5.02 1.05
CA GLU A 161 -5.12 3.80 1.85
C GLU A 161 -5.10 2.51 1.01
N PRO A 162 -5.09 1.31 1.64
CA PRO A 162 -5.34 0.05 0.95
C PRO A 162 -6.57 0.12 0.06
N VAL A 163 -6.41 -0.35 -1.17
CA VAL A 163 -7.46 -0.25 -2.18
C VAL A 163 -8.41 -1.43 -2.09
N VAL A 164 -9.66 -1.24 -2.50
CA VAL A 164 -10.60 -2.34 -2.74
C VAL A 164 -10.83 -2.49 -4.21
N ILE A 165 -10.76 -3.73 -4.72
CA ILE A 165 -10.96 -4.01 -6.14
C ILE A 165 -12.26 -4.79 -6.32
N ALA A 166 -13.14 -4.29 -7.18
CA ALA A 166 -14.35 -4.99 -7.59
C ALA A 166 -14.62 -4.79 -9.08
N ASN A 167 -14.88 -5.88 -9.79
CA ASN A 167 -15.28 -5.86 -11.22
C ASN A 167 -14.34 -5.05 -12.13
N GLY A 168 -13.03 -5.14 -11.91
CA GLY A 168 -12.04 -4.41 -12.72
C GLY A 168 -11.94 -2.91 -12.41
N VAL A 169 -12.49 -2.48 -11.27
CA VAL A 169 -12.36 -1.12 -10.76
C VAL A 169 -11.61 -1.15 -9.44
N VAL A 170 -10.57 -0.32 -9.32
CA VAL A 170 -9.84 -0.05 -8.09
C VAL A 170 -10.48 1.14 -7.41
N PHE A 171 -11.02 0.93 -6.21
CA PHE A 171 -11.49 1.99 -5.33
C PHE A 171 -10.38 2.35 -4.36
N ALA A 172 -9.95 3.60 -4.40
CA ALA A 172 -8.84 4.12 -3.61
C ALA A 172 -9.29 5.38 -2.87
N LEU A 173 -8.87 5.52 -1.61
CA LEU A 173 -9.19 6.68 -0.80
C LEU A 173 -7.94 7.55 -0.64
N SER A 174 -8.02 8.80 -1.09
CA SER A 174 -7.08 9.86 -0.72
C SER A 174 -7.53 10.40 0.63
N THR A 175 -6.71 10.25 1.68
CA THR A 175 -7.15 10.52 3.06
C THR A 175 -7.21 12.00 3.38
N GLY A 176 -6.30 12.80 2.81
CA GLY A 176 -6.11 14.19 3.20
C GLY A 176 -5.58 14.37 4.63
N GLU A 177 -5.01 13.31 5.23
CA GLU A 177 -4.47 13.35 6.57
C GLU A 177 -3.19 14.20 6.65
N ASN A 178 -3.03 14.91 7.77
CA ASN A 178 -1.73 15.39 8.21
C ASN A 178 -0.92 14.25 8.86
N THR A 179 0.04 13.70 8.13
CA THR A 179 0.87 12.57 8.57
C THR A 179 1.98 12.94 9.57
N ASN A 180 2.10 14.21 9.96
CA ASN A 180 3.12 14.62 10.92
C ASN A 180 2.80 14.05 12.31
N GLN A 181 3.83 13.50 12.95
CA GLN A 181 3.70 12.89 14.27
C GLN A 181 4.46 13.64 15.35
N THR A 182 5.49 14.40 14.98
CA THR A 182 6.36 15.12 15.93
C THR A 182 6.58 16.57 15.52
N THR A 183 7.05 17.39 16.45
CA THR A 183 7.37 18.81 16.21
C THR A 183 8.74 19.04 15.55
N GLY A 184 9.49 17.99 15.21
CA GLY A 184 10.89 18.13 14.81
C GLY A 184 11.32 17.19 13.69
N ALA A 185 12.42 16.47 13.87
CA ALA A 185 13.03 15.71 12.78
C ALA A 185 12.09 14.61 12.23
N ALA A 186 12.14 14.37 10.91
CA ALA A 186 11.34 13.36 10.22
C ALA A 186 12.05 11.99 10.06
N VAL A 187 13.35 11.91 10.34
CA VAL A 187 14.19 10.70 10.11
C VAL A 187 14.39 9.88 11.39
N LEU A 188 14.46 10.53 12.55
CA LEU A 188 14.60 9.86 13.85
C LEU A 188 13.62 10.48 14.84
N TYR A 189 12.74 9.65 15.40
CA TYR A 189 11.73 10.08 16.37
C TYR A 189 12.29 10.29 17.78
N VAL A 190 13.45 9.69 18.10
CA VAL A 190 14.03 9.71 19.45
C VAL A 190 14.30 11.14 19.91
N GLY A 191 13.78 11.50 21.08
CA GLY A 191 13.92 12.84 21.66
C GLY A 191 12.99 13.90 21.08
N GLN A 192 12.13 13.55 20.10
CA GLN A 192 11.14 14.47 19.55
C GLN A 192 9.87 14.49 20.40
N LYS A 193 9.17 15.63 20.42
CA LYS A 193 7.87 15.78 21.06
C LYS A 193 6.76 15.33 20.11
N LEU A 194 5.87 14.46 20.57
CA LEU A 194 4.67 14.08 19.84
C LEU A 194 3.70 15.26 19.70
N LEU A 195 3.06 15.36 18.53
CA LEU A 195 1.95 16.29 18.32
C LEU A 195 0.72 15.84 19.11
N THR A 196 -0.07 16.79 19.59
CA THR A 196 -1.40 16.50 20.15
C THR A 196 -2.40 16.16 19.04
N ASP A 197 -3.54 15.61 19.42
CA ASP A 197 -4.70 15.42 18.55
C ASP A 197 -5.12 16.71 17.82
N VAL A 198 -5.20 17.83 18.56
CA VAL A 198 -5.52 19.15 17.98
C VAL A 198 -4.50 19.57 16.92
N GLN A 199 -3.21 19.33 17.15
CA GLN A 199 -2.15 19.65 16.19
C GLN A 199 -2.19 18.72 14.97
N ARG A 200 -2.52 17.43 15.17
CA ARG A 200 -2.70 16.47 14.08
C ARG A 200 -3.94 16.77 13.24
N GLY A 201 -4.99 17.35 13.82
CA GLY A 201 -6.17 17.82 13.10
C GLY A 201 -5.97 19.09 12.26
N GLN A 202 -4.78 19.69 12.27
CA GLN A 202 -4.43 20.84 11.42
C GLN A 202 -3.84 20.38 10.09
N ASN A 203 -3.87 21.25 9.08
CA ASN A 203 -3.30 21.01 7.74
C ASN A 203 -3.87 19.77 7.03
N THR A 204 -5.10 19.40 7.34
CA THR A 204 -5.83 18.31 6.70
C THR A 204 -6.64 18.81 5.51
N LYS A 205 -7.01 17.91 4.61
CA LYS A 205 -7.94 18.17 3.49
C LYS A 205 -9.05 17.13 3.49
N ASN A 206 -10.16 17.44 2.83
CA ASN A 206 -11.25 16.48 2.71
C ASN A 206 -10.77 15.19 2.02
N ALA A 207 -11.20 14.05 2.53
CA ALA A 207 -10.95 12.77 1.91
C ALA A 207 -11.65 12.70 0.54
N VAL A 208 -11.03 12.03 -0.42
CA VAL A 208 -11.57 11.89 -1.77
C VAL A 208 -11.53 10.42 -2.18
N LEU A 209 -12.71 9.86 -2.47
CA LEU A 209 -12.84 8.53 -3.04
C LEU A 209 -12.60 8.60 -4.55
N TYR A 210 -11.72 7.74 -5.05
CA TYR A 210 -11.47 7.53 -6.46
C TYR A 210 -11.96 6.15 -6.89
N ALA A 211 -12.46 6.07 -8.12
CA ALA A 211 -12.60 4.83 -8.86
C ALA A 211 -11.66 4.89 -10.07
N LEU A 212 -10.76 3.92 -10.18
CA LEU A 212 -9.77 3.82 -11.24
C LEU A 212 -10.01 2.53 -12.05
N ASP A 213 -9.76 2.58 -13.35
CA ASP A 213 -9.67 1.36 -14.16
C ASP A 213 -8.52 0.49 -13.64
N ALA A 214 -8.80 -0.75 -13.28
CA ALA A 214 -7.83 -1.60 -12.59
C ALA A 214 -6.60 -1.96 -13.43
N LYS A 215 -6.70 -1.91 -14.76
CA LYS A 215 -5.61 -2.30 -15.67
C LYS A 215 -4.78 -1.12 -16.15
N THR A 216 -5.28 0.10 -16.06
CA THR A 216 -4.62 1.30 -16.59
C THR A 216 -4.39 2.40 -15.55
N GLY A 217 -5.09 2.37 -14.42
CA GLY A 217 -5.05 3.42 -13.40
C GLY A 217 -5.80 4.69 -13.79
N LYS A 218 -6.48 4.70 -14.95
CA LYS A 218 -7.25 5.85 -15.41
C LYS A 218 -8.40 6.14 -14.46
N VAL A 219 -8.55 7.40 -14.05
CA VAL A 219 -9.69 7.85 -13.24
C VAL A 219 -10.99 7.67 -14.01
N LEU A 220 -11.93 6.93 -13.43
CA LEU A 220 -13.30 6.73 -13.90
C LEU A 220 -14.27 7.64 -13.15
N TYR A 221 -14.00 7.90 -11.87
CA TYR A 221 -14.78 8.77 -10.99
C TYR A 221 -13.91 9.28 -9.84
N GLN A 222 -14.26 10.46 -9.33
CA GLN A 222 -13.80 10.95 -8.03
C GLN A 222 -14.95 11.63 -7.29
N SER A 223 -14.97 11.55 -5.97
CA SER A 223 -16.02 12.13 -5.14
C SER A 223 -15.96 13.66 -5.02
N GLY A 224 -14.83 14.27 -5.33
CA GLY A 224 -14.59 15.69 -5.05
C GLY A 224 -14.73 15.97 -3.56
N ASP A 225 -15.47 17.01 -3.22
CA ASP A 225 -15.72 17.50 -1.85
C ASP A 225 -16.90 16.80 -1.14
N ALA A 226 -17.41 15.69 -1.68
CA ALA A 226 -18.56 15.00 -1.10
C ALA A 226 -18.32 14.48 0.33
N MET A 227 -17.07 14.17 0.70
CA MET A 227 -16.70 13.87 2.08
C MET A 227 -16.32 15.16 2.79
N ALA A 228 -16.88 15.38 3.99
CA ALA A 228 -16.77 16.64 4.70
C ALA A 228 -15.40 16.88 5.33
N THR A 229 -14.69 15.82 5.73
CA THR A 229 -13.38 15.90 6.40
C THR A 229 -12.40 14.86 5.87
N TRP A 230 -11.19 14.84 6.43
CA TRP A 230 -10.14 13.83 6.20
C TRP A 230 -10.47 12.51 6.91
N VAL A 231 -9.58 11.51 6.79
CA VAL A 231 -9.64 10.26 7.57
C VAL A 231 -8.24 9.70 7.85
N HIS A 232 -8.10 8.77 8.81
CA HIS A 232 -6.88 8.02 9.08
C HIS A 232 -7.17 6.54 9.29
N PHE A 233 -6.58 5.68 8.46
CA PHE A 233 -6.70 4.22 8.49
C PHE A 233 -8.12 3.70 8.66
N SER A 234 -9.01 4.10 7.73
CA SER A 234 -10.41 3.67 7.74
C SER A 234 -10.70 2.41 6.94
N GLY A 235 -10.00 2.22 5.82
CA GLY A 235 -10.34 1.22 4.82
C GLY A 235 -11.66 1.54 4.09
N LEU A 236 -11.91 0.78 3.02
CA LEU A 236 -13.17 0.85 2.27
C LEU A 236 -13.92 -0.46 2.41
N ALA A 237 -15.26 -0.39 2.45
CA ALA A 237 -16.11 -1.57 2.38
C ALA A 237 -16.92 -1.59 1.09
N VAL A 238 -17.13 -2.78 0.54
CA VAL A 238 -17.96 -2.98 -0.67
C VAL A 238 -19.08 -3.94 -0.35
N ALA A 239 -20.31 -3.47 -0.50
CA ALA A 239 -21.50 -4.28 -0.28
C ALA A 239 -22.63 -3.83 -1.21
N ASN A 240 -23.32 -4.79 -1.81
CA ASN A 240 -24.50 -4.54 -2.66
C ASN A 240 -24.25 -3.49 -3.77
N GLY A 241 -23.07 -3.55 -4.41
CA GLY A 241 -22.70 -2.62 -5.49
C GLY A 241 -22.41 -1.19 -5.03
N ARG A 242 -22.20 -0.97 -3.74
CA ARG A 242 -21.89 0.32 -3.12
C ARG A 242 -20.56 0.28 -2.41
N ILE A 243 -19.89 1.42 -2.39
CA ILE A 243 -18.64 1.66 -1.66
C ILE A 243 -18.96 2.48 -0.43
N TYR A 244 -18.53 2.00 0.73
CA TYR A 244 -18.67 2.69 1.99
C TYR A 244 -17.31 3.19 2.45
N ALA A 245 -17.27 4.45 2.87
CA ALA A 245 -16.11 5.11 3.43
C ALA A 245 -16.54 5.86 4.69
N VAL A 246 -15.59 6.16 5.56
CA VAL A 246 -15.83 7.05 6.71
C VAL A 246 -14.91 8.25 6.65
N ASP A 247 -15.31 9.32 7.32
CA ASP A 247 -14.41 10.43 7.63
C ASP A 247 -14.01 10.42 9.12
N HIS A 248 -13.11 11.31 9.49
CA HIS A 248 -12.58 11.48 10.85
C HIS A 248 -13.68 11.76 11.89
N ASP A 249 -14.75 12.46 11.49
CA ASP A 249 -15.90 12.73 12.34
C ASP A 249 -16.88 11.53 12.43
N SER A 250 -16.46 10.36 11.94
CA SER A 250 -17.23 9.12 11.95
C SER A 250 -18.52 9.17 11.11
N ARG A 251 -18.58 10.04 10.09
CA ARG A 251 -19.69 10.02 9.13
C ARG A 251 -19.49 8.88 8.14
N VAL A 252 -20.53 8.09 7.91
CA VAL A 252 -20.52 7.01 6.90
C VAL A 252 -21.05 7.56 5.58
N TYR A 253 -20.23 7.44 4.54
CA TYR A 253 -20.57 7.79 3.16
C TYR A 253 -20.88 6.52 2.38
N CYS A 254 -21.80 6.62 1.43
CA CYS A 254 -22.19 5.53 0.55
C CYS A 254 -22.19 6.02 -0.89
N PHE A 255 -21.26 5.50 -1.69
CA PHE A 255 -21.13 5.81 -3.11
C PHE A 255 -21.66 4.65 -3.95
N GLY A 256 -22.43 4.97 -4.99
CA GLY A 256 -23.01 3.97 -5.88
C GLY A 256 -23.36 4.57 -7.23
N LEU A 257 -23.67 3.70 -8.20
CA LEU A 257 -24.13 4.14 -9.51
C LEU A 257 -25.55 4.71 -9.41
N LYS A 258 -25.83 5.78 -10.15
CA LYS A 258 -27.17 6.37 -10.22
C LYS A 258 -28.18 5.32 -10.69
N GLY A 259 -29.26 5.15 -9.93
CA GLY A 259 -30.35 4.21 -10.27
C GLY A 259 -30.13 2.75 -9.86
N LYS A 260 -29.19 2.47 -8.94
CA LYS A 260 -29.00 1.16 -8.30
C LYS A 260 -29.09 1.22 -6.78
#